data_AF-A0A1V6FG31-F1
#
_entry.id   AF-A0A1V6FG31-F1
#
_cell.length_a   1.000
_cell.length_b   1.000
_cell.length_c   1.000
_cell.angle_alpha   90.00
_cell.angle_beta   90.00
_cell.angle_gamma   90.00
#
_symmetry.space_group_name_H-M   'P 1'
#
loop_
_entity.id
_entity.type
_entity.pdbx_description
1 polymer ?
#
loop_
_entity_poly.entity_id
_entity_poly.type
_entity_poly.pdbx_seq_one_letter_code
_entity_poly.pdbx_strand_id
1 'polypeptide(L)'
;MKPPHLPRPGQVSPAWQTWVWQGLSVTLPPDWEMLQFARNPEVGRCVFGDRYQYRFELNWKRVQAPPDMERMVGDYRAKLSEDGLRDVRPLGHSPWLGTCGQDGERDICRYGMYSAESRQILEAVFLWPPGEESKPSFEGRVLDMLRVLPLSKDGRQRWQAFGMTWHVPATTVFASCAVEPAQVEAVFALRNNRGEATFARRGMVSEWLTTPVSEWLVQTIPAGYAQESVTHAGQSGHDVCSLVARRERSVLKDWLYGRRQYEASAWICPGDRRLYCVSRWTHQQRGQATGLDIALSCCSGLEVLL
;
A
#
# COMPACT_ATOMS: atom_id res chain seq x y z
N MET A 1 -12.61 34.44 2.71
CA MET A 1 -12.44 32.97 2.54
C MET A 1 -13.29 32.28 3.59
N LYS A 2 -14.12 31.30 3.22
CA LYS A 2 -14.91 30.54 4.20
C LYS A 2 -14.02 29.47 4.84
N PRO A 3 -14.06 29.29 6.17
CA PRO A 3 -13.30 28.23 6.84
C PRO A 3 -13.80 26.84 6.40
N PRO A 4 -12.96 25.80 6.48
CA PRO A 4 -13.41 24.44 6.21
C PRO A 4 -14.51 24.07 7.20
N HIS A 5 -15.62 23.56 6.68
CA HIS A 5 -16.70 23.05 7.51
C HIS A 5 -16.18 21.84 8.28
N LEU A 6 -16.11 21.97 9.61
CA LEU A 6 -16.13 20.81 10.50
C LEU A 6 -17.34 19.95 10.11
N PRO A 7 -17.20 18.60 10.12
CA PRO A 7 -18.30 17.70 9.78
C PRO A 7 -19.53 18.02 10.63
N ARG A 8 -20.71 18.03 9.98
CA ARG A 8 -21.98 18.35 10.65
C ARG A 8 -22.26 17.33 11.77
N PRO A 9 -22.88 17.73 12.89
CA PRO A 9 -23.34 16.78 13.90
C PRO A 9 -24.30 15.78 13.25
N GLY A 10 -23.96 14.49 13.25
CA GLY A 10 -24.73 13.42 12.59
C GLY A 10 -24.05 12.78 11.38
N GLN A 11 -22.91 13.31 10.90
CA GLN A 11 -22.04 12.55 10.00
C GLN A 11 -21.30 11.50 10.85
N VAL A 12 -21.60 10.22 10.63
CA VAL A 12 -20.73 9.11 11.05
C VAL A 12 -19.34 9.50 10.56
N SER A 13 -18.42 9.81 11.48
CA SER A 13 -17.03 10.09 11.11
C SER A 13 -16.61 8.92 10.24
N PRO A 14 -16.19 9.15 8.98
CA PRO A 14 -15.82 8.03 8.13
C PRO A 14 -14.71 7.27 8.87
N ALA A 15 -14.89 5.96 8.97
CA ALA A 15 -13.98 5.10 9.71
C ALA A 15 -12.56 5.38 9.22
N TRP A 16 -11.61 5.53 10.15
CA TRP A 16 -10.22 5.78 9.80
C TRP A 16 -9.72 4.66 8.88
N GLN A 17 -8.88 5.02 7.91
CA GLN A 17 -8.35 4.09 6.93
C GLN A 17 -6.95 3.64 7.33
N THR A 18 -6.74 2.32 7.36
CA THR A 18 -5.41 1.74 7.56
C THR A 18 -4.67 1.59 6.22
N TRP A 19 -3.42 2.03 6.24
CA TRP A 19 -2.43 1.83 5.19
C TRP A 19 -1.33 0.92 5.73
N VAL A 20 -0.97 -0.11 4.97
CA VAL A 20 0.14 -1.01 5.27
C VAL A 20 1.12 -1.02 4.11
N TRP A 21 2.33 -0.52 4.34
CA TRP A 21 3.36 -0.41 3.33
C TRP A 21 4.70 -0.86 3.91
N GLN A 22 5.38 -1.82 3.27
CA GLN A 22 6.67 -2.34 3.76
C GLN A 22 6.63 -2.84 5.21
N GLY A 23 5.50 -3.40 5.66
CA GLY A 23 5.31 -3.85 7.04
C GLY A 23 5.06 -2.72 8.04
N LEU A 24 4.98 -1.47 7.61
CA LEU A 24 4.57 -0.34 8.44
C LEU A 24 3.07 -0.12 8.27
N SER A 25 2.32 -0.18 9.37
CA SER A 25 0.89 0.11 9.43
C SER A 25 0.68 1.49 10.03
N VAL A 26 -0.10 2.33 9.36
CA VAL A 26 -0.58 3.61 9.89
C VAL A 26 -2.06 3.77 9.60
N THR A 27 -2.83 4.29 10.54
CA THR A 27 -4.26 4.55 10.37
C THR A 27 -4.49 6.06 10.36
N LEU A 28 -5.10 6.56 9.29
CA LEU A 28 -5.21 7.98 8.97
C LEU A 28 -6.67 8.34 8.64
N PRO A 29 -7.02 9.65 8.60
CA PRO A 29 -8.29 10.09 8.06
C PRO A 29 -8.55 9.51 6.65
N PRO A 30 -9.80 9.14 6.34
CA PRO A 30 -10.11 8.43 5.09
C PRO A 30 -10.13 9.34 3.85
N ASP A 31 -10.10 10.65 4.03
CA ASP A 31 -9.88 11.64 2.97
C ASP A 31 -8.39 11.88 2.69
N TRP A 32 -7.48 11.26 3.46
CA TRP A 32 -6.05 11.32 3.20
C TRP A 32 -5.62 10.13 2.34
N GLU A 33 -4.94 10.45 1.25
CA GLU A 33 -4.44 9.49 0.27
C GLU A 33 -2.91 9.47 0.28
N MET A 34 -2.31 8.31 -0.01
CA MET A 34 -0.88 8.19 -0.23
C MET A 34 -0.51 8.75 -1.60
N LEU A 35 0.24 9.85 -1.63
CA LEU A 35 0.61 10.60 -2.84
C LEU A 35 2.04 10.28 -3.31
N GLN A 36 2.92 9.93 -2.39
CA GLN A 36 4.28 9.48 -2.71
C GLN A 36 4.63 8.27 -1.87
N PHE A 37 5.41 7.34 -2.43
CA PHE A 37 5.86 6.15 -1.73
C PHE A 37 7.22 5.67 -2.22
N ALA A 38 8.05 5.22 -1.30
CA ALA A 38 9.31 4.57 -1.60
C ALA A 38 9.13 3.04 -1.66
N ARG A 39 9.92 2.40 -2.53
CA ARG A 39 9.95 0.93 -2.70
C ARG A 39 11.09 0.26 -1.93
N ASN A 40 12.06 1.02 -1.44
CA ASN A 40 13.23 0.46 -0.76
C ASN A 40 12.91 0.20 0.73
N PRO A 41 12.99 -1.06 1.21
CA PRO A 41 12.70 -1.38 2.62
C PRO A 41 13.77 -0.85 3.59
N GLU A 42 14.98 -0.54 3.12
CA GLU A 42 16.10 -0.10 3.97
C GLU A 42 16.04 1.40 4.28
N VAL A 43 15.51 2.19 3.35
CA VAL A 43 15.31 3.63 3.54
C VAL A 43 14.20 4.11 2.61
N GLY A 44 13.28 4.90 3.14
CA GLY A 44 12.19 5.40 2.33
C GLY A 44 11.23 6.31 3.06
N ARG A 45 10.21 6.74 2.33
CA ARG A 45 9.13 7.58 2.83
C ARG A 45 7.81 7.30 2.14
N CYS A 46 6.72 7.56 2.86
CA CYS A 46 5.38 7.70 2.33
C CYS A 46 4.86 9.10 2.67
N VAL A 47 4.30 9.80 1.68
CA VAL A 47 3.68 11.11 1.87
C VAL A 47 2.19 10.98 1.64
N PHE A 48 1.42 11.51 2.57
CA PHE A 48 -0.03 11.50 2.57
C PHE A 48 -0.56 12.93 2.52
N GLY A 49 -1.63 13.12 1.76
CA GLY A 49 -2.30 14.41 1.64
C GLY A 49 -3.79 14.25 1.48
N ASP A 50 -4.51 15.33 1.74
CA ASP A 50 -5.93 15.42 1.37
C ASP A 50 -6.06 16.01 -0.05
N ARG A 51 -7.28 16.39 -0.43
CA ARG A 51 -7.56 17.03 -1.73
C ARG A 51 -6.76 18.32 -1.96
N TYR A 52 -6.28 18.98 -0.92
CA TYR A 52 -5.72 20.33 -0.99
C TYR A 52 -4.20 20.36 -0.79
N GLN A 53 -3.65 19.52 0.08
CA GLN A 53 -2.24 19.61 0.47
C GLN A 53 -1.73 18.34 1.17
N TYR A 54 -0.40 18.28 1.32
CA TYR A 54 0.26 17.30 2.17
C TYR A 54 -0.08 17.52 3.65
N ARG A 55 -0.22 16.41 4.36
CA ARG A 55 -0.71 16.38 5.73
C ARG A 55 0.17 15.56 6.65
N PHE A 56 0.76 14.50 6.12
CA PHE A 56 1.53 13.56 6.92
C PHE A 56 2.62 12.90 6.09
N GLU A 57 3.80 12.73 6.69
CA GLU A 57 4.89 11.94 6.13
C GLU A 57 5.30 10.85 7.12
N LEU A 58 5.55 9.66 6.60
CA LEU A 58 6.14 8.56 7.34
C LEU A 58 7.47 8.20 6.68
N ASN A 59 8.58 8.49 7.36
CA ASN A 59 9.92 8.12 6.92
C ASN A 59 10.42 6.91 7.71
N TRP A 60 11.24 6.08 7.07
CA TRP A 60 11.94 4.98 7.73
C TRP A 60 13.38 4.87 7.28
N LYS A 61 14.21 4.39 8.19
CA LYS A 61 15.59 4.01 7.91
C LYS A 61 16.00 2.83 8.78
N ARG A 62 16.45 1.75 8.16
CA ARG A 62 17.02 0.62 8.87
C ARG A 62 18.41 0.95 9.39
N VAL A 63 18.71 0.51 10.61
CA VAL A 63 19.98 0.75 11.28
C VAL A 63 20.55 -0.55 11.83
N GLN A 64 21.87 -0.64 11.93
CA GLN A 64 22.56 -1.85 12.39
C GLN A 64 22.48 -2.03 13.90
N ALA A 65 22.45 -0.92 14.66
CA ALA A 65 22.40 -0.90 16.11
C ALA A 65 21.37 0.12 16.61
N PRO A 66 20.81 -0.05 17.83
CA PRO A 66 19.94 0.94 18.45
C PRO A 66 20.65 2.30 18.57
N PRO A 67 20.04 3.39 18.08
CA PRO A 67 20.56 4.73 18.29
C PRO A 67 20.24 5.24 19.70
N ASP A 68 21.03 6.19 20.18
CA ASP A 68 20.62 7.06 21.29
C ASP A 68 19.56 8.05 20.77
N MET A 69 18.29 7.70 20.96
CA MET A 69 17.16 8.46 20.42
C MET A 69 17.04 9.86 21.04
N GLU A 70 17.33 10.00 22.33
CA GLU A 70 17.23 11.29 23.02
C GLU A 70 18.27 12.27 22.49
N ARG A 71 19.53 11.81 22.39
CA ARG A 71 20.60 12.59 21.79
C ARG A 71 20.30 12.92 20.33
N MET A 72 19.90 11.93 19.53
CA MET A 72 19.63 12.13 18.11
C MET A 72 18.51 13.15 17.86
N VAL A 73 17.43 13.09 18.63
CA VAL A 73 16.32 14.06 18.51
C VAL A 73 16.71 15.43 19.07
N GLY A 74 17.55 15.48 20.10
CA GLY A 74 18.14 16.73 20.62
C GLY A 74 19.00 17.44 19.58
N ASP A 75 19.97 16.72 18.99
CA ASP A 75 20.85 17.22 17.94
C ASP A 75 20.02 17.68 16.72
N TYR A 76 18.99 16.91 16.34
CA TYR A 76 18.10 17.25 15.24
C TYR A 76 17.27 18.51 15.51
N ARG A 77 16.77 18.69 16.74
CA ARG A 77 16.04 19.90 17.15
C ARG A 77 16.91 21.16 17.08
N ALA A 78 18.16 21.07 17.53
CA ALA A 78 19.12 22.16 17.44
C ALA A 78 19.32 22.55 15.97
N LYS A 79 19.55 21.56 15.11
CA LYS A 79 19.69 21.77 13.67
C LYS A 79 18.46 22.41 13.02
N LEU A 80 17.24 21.95 13.34
CA LEU A 80 16.01 22.57 12.80
C LEU A 80 15.90 24.05 13.14
N SER A 81 16.36 24.44 14.34
CA SER A 81 16.38 25.84 14.76
C SER A 81 17.42 26.64 13.96
N GLU A 82 18.59 26.06 13.68
CA GLU A 82 19.63 26.65 12.82
C GLU A 82 19.16 26.79 11.36
N ASP A 83 18.39 25.81 10.86
CA ASP A 83 17.82 25.78 9.51
C ASP A 83 16.61 26.74 9.36
N GLY A 84 16.24 27.49 10.40
CA GLY A 84 15.25 28.57 10.35
C GLY A 84 13.83 28.20 10.80
N LEU A 85 13.62 27.00 11.36
CA LEU A 85 12.35 26.66 12.01
C LEU A 85 12.18 27.54 13.27
N ARG A 86 11.03 28.21 13.39
CA ARG A 86 10.74 29.14 14.51
C ARG A 86 10.00 28.43 15.64
N ASP A 87 10.03 29.01 16.84
CA ASP A 87 9.28 28.54 18.02
C ASP A 87 9.42 27.04 18.31
N VAL A 88 10.65 26.55 18.13
CA VAL A 88 10.99 25.13 18.24
C VAL A 88 10.83 24.68 19.69
N ARG A 89 9.95 23.71 19.91
CA ARG A 89 9.63 23.16 21.23
C ARG A 89 9.64 21.64 21.22
N PRO A 90 10.06 20.98 22.31
CA PRO A 90 9.91 19.54 22.46
C PRO A 90 8.43 19.14 22.50
N LEU A 91 8.12 17.95 21.99
CA LEU A 91 6.84 17.27 22.16
C LEU A 91 7.08 15.90 22.80
N GLY A 92 6.16 15.46 23.66
CA GLY A 92 6.21 14.15 24.28
C GLY A 92 5.00 13.31 23.90
N HIS A 93 5.22 12.15 23.29
CA HIS A 93 4.19 11.13 23.06
C HIS A 93 4.83 9.74 23.10
N SER A 94 5.14 9.22 24.29
CA SER A 94 5.88 7.96 24.44
C SER A 94 5.28 6.81 23.60
N PRO A 95 6.09 6.03 22.86
CA PRO A 95 7.56 6.03 22.82
C PRO A 95 8.19 7.04 21.84
N TRP A 96 7.40 7.94 21.27
CA TRP A 96 7.84 8.94 20.33
C TRP A 96 8.42 10.18 21.02
N LEU A 97 9.60 10.58 20.55
CA LEU A 97 10.24 11.82 20.93
C LEU A 97 10.00 12.85 19.84
N GLY A 98 9.36 13.96 20.18
CA GLY A 98 8.92 14.93 19.19
C GLY A 98 9.52 16.32 19.32
N THR A 99 9.34 17.09 18.27
CA THR A 99 9.66 18.51 18.16
C THR A 99 8.61 19.17 17.27
N CYS A 100 8.06 20.31 17.68
CA CYS A 100 7.24 21.14 16.81
C CYS A 100 7.87 22.51 16.63
N GLY A 101 7.62 23.15 15.50
CA GLY A 101 7.97 24.54 15.24
C GLY A 101 7.21 25.07 14.03
N GLN A 102 7.52 26.30 13.64
CA GLN A 102 6.85 26.99 12.53
C GLN A 102 7.77 27.14 11.33
N ASP A 103 7.31 26.66 10.19
CA ASP A 103 7.90 26.88 8.87
C ASP A 103 6.99 27.83 8.08
N GLY A 104 7.40 29.10 7.98
CA GLY A 104 6.53 30.17 7.50
C GLY A 104 5.26 30.30 8.37
N GLU A 105 4.08 30.13 7.77
CA GLU A 105 2.78 30.18 8.44
C GLU A 105 2.25 28.80 8.88
N ARG A 106 3.07 27.74 8.75
CA ARG A 106 2.65 26.36 8.99
C ARG A 106 3.30 25.80 10.24
N ASP A 107 2.51 25.15 11.09
CA ASP A 107 3.04 24.30 12.14
C ASP A 107 3.55 22.98 11.53
N ILE A 108 4.79 22.60 11.85
CA ILE A 108 5.38 21.31 11.49
C ILE A 108 5.79 20.59 12.77
N CYS A 109 5.16 19.45 13.04
CA CYS A 109 5.51 18.60 14.18
C CYS A 109 6.13 17.29 13.69
N ARG A 110 7.31 16.95 14.20
CA ARG A 110 8.09 15.76 13.85
C ARG A 110 8.24 14.87 15.06
N TYR A 111 8.09 13.57 14.88
CA TYR A 111 8.17 12.56 15.92
C TYR A 111 9.10 11.43 15.47
N GLY A 112 10.13 11.14 16.25
CA GLY A 112 11.06 10.04 16.02
C GLY A 112 10.85 8.90 17.02
N MET A 113 10.92 7.66 16.54
CA MET A 113 11.02 6.47 17.39
C MET A 113 11.98 5.45 16.79
N TYR A 114 12.58 4.61 17.64
CA TYR A 114 13.29 3.41 17.21
C TYR A 114 12.45 2.17 17.49
N SER A 115 12.23 1.36 16.45
CA SER A 115 11.66 0.02 16.58
C SER A 115 12.78 -1.01 16.66
N ALA A 116 12.91 -1.64 17.84
CA ALA A 116 13.86 -2.74 18.03
C ALA A 116 13.49 -3.98 17.21
N GLU A 117 12.19 -4.22 16.99
CA GLU A 117 11.67 -5.38 16.25
C GLU A 117 12.11 -5.36 14.78
N SER A 118 11.94 -4.24 14.08
CA SER A 118 12.37 -4.09 12.68
C SER A 118 13.77 -3.52 12.52
N ARG A 119 14.41 -3.09 13.62
CA ARG A 119 15.67 -2.33 13.62
C ARG A 119 15.59 -1.08 12.73
N GLN A 120 14.48 -0.36 12.82
CA GLN A 120 14.23 0.85 12.03
C GLN A 120 14.07 2.06 12.93
N ILE A 121 14.61 3.19 12.49
CA ILE A 121 14.19 4.51 12.93
C ILE A 121 12.98 4.88 12.08
N LEU A 122 11.90 5.27 12.74
CA LEU A 122 10.69 5.79 12.13
C LEU A 122 10.57 7.27 12.46
N GLU A 123 10.20 8.08 11.47
CA GLU A 123 9.86 9.48 11.67
C GLU A 123 8.45 9.73 11.12
N ALA A 124 7.59 10.27 11.97
CA ALA A 124 6.25 10.74 11.62
C ALA A 124 6.26 12.27 11.61
N VAL A 125 5.90 12.87 10.48
CA VAL A 125 5.87 14.32 10.29
C VAL A 125 4.44 14.75 10.02
N PHE A 126 3.90 15.65 10.84
CA PHE A 126 2.61 16.28 10.64
C PHE A 126 2.80 17.67 10.05
N LEU A 127 2.10 17.95 8.96
CA LEU A 127 2.15 19.21 8.22
C LEU A 127 0.80 19.91 8.39
N TRP A 128 0.76 20.95 9.22
CA TRP A 128 -0.45 21.72 9.44
C TRP A 128 -0.56 22.88 8.44
N PRO A 129 -1.73 23.11 7.84
CA PRO A 129 -1.92 24.18 6.89
C PRO A 129 -1.75 25.56 7.52
N PRO A 130 -1.51 26.60 6.70
CA PRO A 130 -1.57 27.98 7.18
C PRO A 130 -2.90 28.28 7.87
N GLY A 131 -2.83 28.84 9.08
CA GLY A 131 -4.00 29.17 9.90
C GLY A 131 -4.61 28.01 10.68
N GLU A 132 -4.04 26.80 10.60
CA GLU A 132 -4.36 25.70 11.51
C GLU A 132 -3.20 25.47 12.49
N GLU A 133 -3.51 25.40 13.78
CA GLU A 133 -2.55 25.03 14.82
C GLU A 133 -2.37 23.51 14.90
N SER A 134 -1.20 23.10 15.38
CA SER A 134 -0.93 21.71 15.75
C SER A 134 -1.94 21.16 16.75
N LYS A 135 -2.32 19.88 16.58
CA LYS A 135 -3.36 19.22 17.40
C LYS A 135 -2.78 17.97 18.05
N PRO A 136 -2.14 18.09 19.23
CA PRO A 136 -1.46 16.97 19.88
C PRO A 136 -2.33 15.73 20.12
N SER A 137 -3.63 15.91 20.38
CA SER A 137 -4.56 14.78 20.56
C SER A 137 -4.81 13.99 19.27
N PHE A 138 -4.86 14.67 18.12
CA PHE A 138 -4.96 14.03 16.82
C PHE A 138 -3.66 13.32 16.46
N GLU A 139 -2.53 14.01 16.65
CA GLU A 139 -1.19 13.48 16.37
C GLU A 139 -0.92 12.23 17.21
N GLY A 140 -1.15 12.31 18.53
CA GLY A 140 -1.01 11.19 19.46
C GLY A 140 -1.86 9.99 19.05
N ARG A 141 -3.10 10.20 18.59
CA ARG A 141 -3.95 9.12 18.08
C ARG A 141 -3.38 8.43 16.83
N VAL A 142 -2.80 9.19 15.90
CA VAL A 142 -2.12 8.61 14.71
C VAL A 142 -0.88 7.83 15.14
N LEU A 143 -0.06 8.39 16.02
CA LEU A 143 1.15 7.75 16.55
C LEU A 143 0.82 6.47 17.34
N ASP A 144 -0.29 6.47 18.08
CA ASP A 144 -0.82 5.31 18.80
C ASP A 144 -1.34 4.22 17.86
N MET A 145 -1.63 4.52 16.60
CA MET A 145 -2.07 3.54 15.61
C MET A 145 -0.96 3.12 14.64
N LEU A 146 0.21 3.75 14.74
CA LEU A 146 1.38 3.41 13.94
C LEU A 146 2.08 2.18 14.54
N ARG A 147 2.25 1.15 13.73
CA ARG A 147 2.85 -0.13 14.15
C ARG A 147 3.75 -0.71 13.07
N VAL A 148 4.78 -1.42 13.50
CA VAL A 148 5.45 -2.42 12.66
C VAL A 148 4.61 -3.68 12.74
N LEU A 149 4.20 -4.22 11.59
CA LEU A 149 3.45 -5.47 11.53
C LEU A 149 4.41 -6.65 11.41
N PRO A 150 4.24 -7.69 12.24
CA PRO A 150 4.97 -8.93 12.06
C PRO A 150 4.50 -9.66 10.81
N LEU A 151 5.31 -10.62 10.35
CA LEU A 151 4.83 -11.62 9.39
C LEU A 151 3.68 -12.43 10.03
N SER A 152 2.71 -12.83 9.21
CA SER A 152 1.68 -13.77 9.64
C SER A 152 2.28 -15.14 9.95
N LYS A 153 1.51 -15.99 10.66
CA LYS A 153 1.96 -17.32 11.08
C LYS A 153 2.39 -18.22 9.92
N ASP A 154 1.82 -18.01 8.74
CA ASP A 154 2.13 -18.70 7.48
C ASP A 154 3.25 -18.02 6.67
N GLY A 155 3.96 -17.04 7.26
CA GLY A 155 5.11 -16.39 6.65
C GLY A 155 4.79 -15.35 5.58
N ARG A 156 3.54 -14.86 5.53
CA ARG A 156 3.11 -13.81 4.60
C ARG A 156 3.22 -12.43 5.24
N GLN A 157 3.47 -11.43 4.41
CA GLN A 157 3.43 -10.03 4.76
C GLN A 157 2.13 -9.42 4.24
N ARG A 158 1.42 -8.71 5.10
CA ARG A 158 0.27 -7.91 4.68
C ARG A 158 0.75 -6.62 4.04
N TRP A 159 0.11 -6.27 2.93
CA TRP A 159 0.17 -4.96 2.30
C TRP A 159 -1.25 -4.43 2.17
N GLN A 160 -1.45 -3.13 2.32
CA GLN A 160 -2.76 -2.51 2.20
C GLN A 160 -2.62 -1.08 1.72
N ALA A 161 -3.00 -0.84 0.47
CA ALA A 161 -2.96 0.48 -0.13
C ALA A 161 -3.97 0.55 -1.28
N PHE A 162 -4.43 1.76 -1.58
CA PHE A 162 -5.23 2.03 -2.78
C PHE A 162 -6.52 1.21 -2.90
N GLY A 163 -7.13 0.82 -1.77
CA GLY A 163 -8.33 -0.02 -1.74
C GLY A 163 -8.07 -1.50 -2.06
N MET A 164 -6.82 -1.94 -1.99
CA MET A 164 -6.40 -3.34 -2.14
C MET A 164 -5.69 -3.78 -0.86
N THR A 165 -5.95 -5.03 -0.44
CA THR A 165 -5.16 -5.71 0.59
C THR A 165 -4.52 -6.93 -0.04
N TRP A 166 -3.20 -7.07 0.12
CA TRP A 166 -2.45 -8.22 -0.36
C TRP A 166 -1.83 -9.01 0.79
N HIS A 167 -1.82 -10.33 0.66
CA HIS A 167 -1.08 -11.23 1.54
C HIS A 167 0.03 -11.92 0.75
N VAL A 168 1.26 -11.45 0.96
CA VAL A 168 2.39 -11.64 0.06
C VAL A 168 3.44 -12.56 0.72
N PRO A 169 3.85 -13.69 0.11
CA PRO A 169 4.83 -14.58 0.71
C PRO A 169 6.24 -13.98 0.67
N ALA A 170 7.08 -14.32 1.65
CA ALA A 170 8.45 -13.80 1.78
C ALA A 170 9.39 -14.09 0.59
N THR A 171 9.03 -15.05 -0.26
CA THR A 171 9.74 -15.43 -1.50
C THR A 171 9.60 -14.41 -2.62
N THR A 172 8.67 -13.47 -2.49
CA THR A 172 8.37 -12.46 -3.51
C THR A 172 8.92 -11.09 -3.13
N VAL A 173 9.05 -10.22 -4.12
CA VAL A 173 9.45 -8.83 -3.96
C VAL A 173 8.43 -7.92 -4.63
N PHE A 174 8.23 -6.75 -4.03
CA PHE A 174 7.43 -5.70 -4.64
C PHE A 174 8.22 -5.06 -5.79
N ALA A 175 7.82 -5.33 -7.02
CA ALA A 175 8.57 -4.94 -8.22
C ALA A 175 8.23 -3.51 -8.65
N SER A 176 6.94 -3.20 -8.80
CA SER A 176 6.47 -1.89 -9.26
C SER A 176 5.04 -1.60 -8.77
N CYS A 177 4.68 -0.32 -8.80
CA CYS A 177 3.31 0.13 -8.65
C CYS A 177 3.11 1.41 -9.43
N ALA A 178 2.03 1.44 -10.21
CA ALA A 178 1.57 2.59 -10.97
C ALA A 178 0.21 3.03 -10.40
N VAL A 179 0.09 4.32 -10.11
CA VAL A 179 -1.10 4.92 -9.50
C VAL A 179 -1.53 6.09 -10.36
N GLU A 180 -2.73 6.00 -10.90
CA GLU A 180 -3.38 7.01 -11.72
C GLU A 180 -4.82 7.23 -11.22
N PRO A 181 -5.48 8.35 -11.58
CA PRO A 181 -6.88 8.53 -11.31
C PRO A 181 -7.69 7.33 -11.81
N ALA A 182 -8.53 6.78 -10.93
CA ALA A 182 -9.31 5.57 -11.17
C ALA A 182 -8.51 4.28 -11.49
N GLN A 183 -7.19 4.28 -11.68
CA GLN A 183 -6.43 3.08 -12.04
C GLN A 183 -5.23 2.86 -11.11
N VAL A 184 -5.13 1.67 -10.53
CA VAL A 184 -3.94 1.28 -9.76
C VAL A 184 -3.51 -0.10 -10.22
N GLU A 185 -2.21 -0.27 -10.40
CA GLU A 185 -1.58 -1.55 -10.73
C GLU A 185 -0.36 -1.76 -9.83
N ALA A 186 -0.27 -2.93 -9.21
CA ALA A 186 0.84 -3.36 -8.37
C ALA A 186 1.38 -4.71 -8.85
N VAL A 187 2.70 -4.84 -8.88
CA VAL A 187 3.39 -6.03 -9.40
C VAL A 187 4.27 -6.63 -8.31
N PHE A 188 4.10 -7.92 -8.08
CA PHE A 188 4.95 -8.74 -7.22
C PHE A 188 5.64 -9.82 -8.06
N ALA A 189 6.95 -9.95 -7.90
CA ALA A 189 7.75 -10.91 -8.66
C ALA A 189 8.47 -11.88 -7.72
N LEU A 190 8.73 -13.10 -8.19
CA LEU A 190 9.65 -14.00 -7.51
C LEU A 190 11.07 -13.46 -7.63
N ARG A 191 11.87 -13.61 -6.57
CA ARG A 191 13.30 -13.21 -6.57
C ARG A 191 14.13 -13.89 -7.66
N ASN A 192 13.71 -15.08 -8.08
CA ASN A 192 14.37 -15.86 -9.14
C ASN A 192 13.87 -15.53 -10.55
N ASN A 193 12.96 -14.54 -10.69
CA ASN A 193 12.37 -14.11 -11.96
C ASN A 193 11.63 -15.22 -12.75
N ARG A 194 11.14 -16.26 -12.06
CA ARG A 194 10.40 -17.38 -12.68
C ARG A 194 8.88 -17.20 -12.67
N GLY A 195 8.41 -16.07 -12.17
CA GLY A 195 7.01 -15.70 -12.23
C GLY A 195 6.76 -14.34 -11.60
N GLU A 196 5.59 -13.82 -11.91
CA GLU A 196 5.14 -12.51 -11.53
C GLU A 196 3.61 -12.53 -11.41
N ALA A 197 3.09 -11.73 -10.48
CA ALA A 197 1.68 -11.49 -10.30
C ALA A 197 1.40 -9.99 -10.34
N THR A 198 0.41 -9.61 -11.15
CA THR A 198 -0.07 -8.24 -11.34
C THR A 198 -1.47 -8.11 -10.74
N PHE A 199 -1.66 -7.08 -9.94
CA PHE A 199 -2.90 -6.76 -9.25
C PHE A 199 -3.36 -5.38 -9.67
N ALA A 200 -4.59 -5.28 -10.17
CA ALA A 200 -5.14 -4.04 -10.67
C ALA A 200 -6.50 -3.72 -10.03
N ARG A 201 -6.73 -2.43 -9.80
CA ARG A 201 -8.00 -1.87 -9.36
C ARG A 201 -8.39 -0.70 -10.26
N ARG A 202 -9.48 -0.86 -10.99
CA ARG A 202 -10.02 0.10 -11.96
C ARG A 202 -11.37 0.66 -11.48
N GLY A 203 -11.49 1.97 -11.40
CA GLY A 203 -12.69 2.70 -11.05
C GLY A 203 -13.45 3.17 -12.29
N MET A 204 -14.52 3.94 -12.08
CA MET A 204 -15.39 4.48 -13.14
C MET A 204 -15.90 3.40 -14.10
N VAL A 205 -16.12 2.17 -13.60
CA VAL A 205 -16.41 0.99 -14.42
C VAL A 205 -17.61 1.22 -15.34
N SER A 206 -18.66 1.89 -14.85
CA SER A 206 -19.86 2.24 -15.63
C SER A 206 -19.60 3.12 -16.86
N GLU A 207 -18.48 3.84 -16.88
CA GLU A 207 -18.17 4.82 -17.93
C GLU A 207 -17.37 4.22 -19.09
N TRP A 208 -16.71 3.07 -18.88
CA TRP A 208 -15.80 2.49 -19.88
C TRP A 208 -15.96 0.99 -20.11
N LEU A 209 -16.46 0.22 -19.13
CA LEU A 209 -16.65 -1.22 -19.30
C LEU A 209 -18.03 -1.47 -19.92
N THR A 210 -18.05 -1.63 -21.24
CA THR A 210 -19.28 -1.83 -22.03
C THR A 210 -19.61 -3.30 -22.28
N THR A 211 -18.69 -4.21 -21.97
CA THR A 211 -18.84 -5.67 -22.12
C THR A 211 -18.86 -6.37 -20.76
N PRO A 212 -19.40 -7.60 -20.68
CA PRO A 212 -19.26 -8.42 -19.47
C PRO A 212 -17.80 -8.59 -19.03
N VAL A 213 -17.58 -8.71 -17.72
CA VAL A 213 -16.23 -8.86 -17.13
C VAL A 213 -15.46 -10.04 -17.72
N SER A 214 -16.14 -11.14 -18.04
CA SER A 214 -15.53 -12.33 -18.65
C SER A 214 -14.99 -12.04 -20.06
N GLU A 215 -15.76 -11.35 -20.89
CA GLU A 215 -15.33 -10.96 -22.23
C GLU A 215 -14.16 -9.97 -22.17
N TRP A 216 -14.23 -8.98 -21.28
CA TRP A 216 -13.12 -8.06 -21.03
C TRP A 216 -11.86 -8.80 -20.55
N LEU A 217 -11.99 -9.76 -19.64
CA LEU A 217 -10.86 -10.52 -19.10
C LEU A 217 -10.14 -11.31 -20.20
N VAL A 218 -10.87 -11.91 -21.14
CA VAL A 218 -10.28 -12.61 -22.30
C VAL A 218 -9.47 -11.65 -23.17
N GLN A 219 -9.90 -10.39 -23.32
CA GLN A 219 -9.15 -9.37 -24.07
C GLN A 219 -7.86 -8.94 -23.39
N THR A 220 -7.68 -9.25 -22.09
CA THR A 220 -6.45 -8.98 -21.34
C THR A 220 -5.38 -10.07 -21.48
N ILE A 221 -5.67 -11.16 -22.19
CA ILE A 221 -4.70 -12.24 -22.44
C ILE A 221 -3.45 -11.67 -23.13
N PRO A 222 -2.25 -11.91 -22.59
CA PRO A 222 -1.02 -11.46 -23.23
C PRO A 222 -0.82 -12.09 -24.61
N ALA A 223 -0.22 -11.33 -25.53
CA ALA A 223 0.10 -11.84 -26.87
C ALA A 223 0.91 -13.15 -26.81
N GLY A 224 0.52 -14.13 -27.62
CA GLY A 224 1.16 -15.45 -27.69
C GLY A 224 0.65 -16.47 -26.67
N TYR A 225 -0.45 -16.17 -25.96
CA TYR A 225 -1.21 -17.13 -25.16
C TYR A 225 -2.57 -17.41 -25.81
N ALA A 226 -2.98 -18.68 -25.79
CA ALA A 226 -4.31 -19.11 -26.16
C ALA A 226 -5.11 -19.43 -24.90
N GLN A 227 -6.37 -18.98 -24.88
CA GLN A 227 -7.33 -19.32 -23.84
C GLN A 227 -7.53 -20.84 -23.75
N GLU A 228 -7.54 -21.38 -22.54
CA GLU A 228 -7.89 -22.77 -22.28
C GLU A 228 -9.25 -22.91 -21.64
N SER A 229 -9.53 -22.10 -20.61
CA SER A 229 -10.76 -22.18 -19.86
C SER A 229 -11.13 -20.84 -19.25
N VAL A 230 -12.43 -20.57 -19.19
CA VAL A 230 -13.03 -19.47 -18.42
C VAL A 230 -14.07 -20.07 -17.49
N THR A 231 -14.05 -19.68 -16.22
CA THR A 231 -14.98 -20.18 -15.20
C THR A 231 -15.56 -19.01 -14.42
N HIS A 232 -16.81 -19.18 -13.96
CA HIS A 232 -17.50 -18.23 -13.10
C HIS A 232 -17.77 -18.88 -11.75
N ALA A 233 -17.53 -18.14 -10.68
CA ALA A 233 -17.81 -18.59 -9.33
C ALA A 233 -18.34 -17.44 -8.47
N GLY A 234 -19.44 -17.69 -7.77
CA GLY A 234 -19.91 -16.83 -6.70
C GLY A 234 -19.05 -17.03 -5.45
N GLN A 235 -18.36 -16.00 -4.98
CA GLN A 235 -17.55 -16.05 -3.75
C GLN A 235 -17.83 -14.83 -2.87
N SER A 236 -18.29 -15.06 -1.64
CA SER A 236 -18.55 -13.98 -0.67
C SER A 236 -19.39 -12.81 -1.24
N GLY A 237 -20.42 -13.12 -2.03
CA GLY A 237 -21.28 -12.13 -2.69
C GLY A 237 -20.69 -11.45 -3.93
N HIS A 238 -19.56 -11.92 -4.44
CA HIS A 238 -18.91 -11.45 -5.66
C HIS A 238 -19.08 -12.48 -6.78
N ASP A 239 -19.29 -12.02 -8.01
CA ASP A 239 -19.17 -12.87 -9.19
C ASP A 239 -17.74 -12.76 -9.72
N VAL A 240 -16.96 -13.83 -9.54
CA VAL A 240 -15.55 -13.91 -9.91
C VAL A 240 -15.44 -14.69 -11.22
N CYS A 241 -14.91 -14.04 -12.24
CA CYS A 241 -14.53 -14.68 -13.49
C CYS A 241 -13.05 -15.04 -13.43
N SER A 242 -12.72 -16.30 -13.66
CA SER A 242 -11.34 -16.81 -13.72
C SER A 242 -11.01 -17.35 -15.10
N LEU A 243 -9.77 -17.21 -15.51
CA LEU A 243 -9.26 -17.55 -16.82
C LEU A 243 -7.92 -18.27 -16.68
N VAL A 244 -7.74 -19.33 -17.46
CA VAL A 244 -6.44 -19.99 -17.66
C VAL A 244 -6.10 -19.92 -19.15
N ALA A 245 -4.85 -19.54 -19.45
CA ALA A 245 -4.31 -19.50 -20.80
C ALA A 245 -2.92 -20.13 -20.84
N ARG A 246 -2.56 -20.73 -21.98
CA ARG A 246 -1.23 -21.32 -22.20
C ARG A 246 -0.56 -20.73 -23.42
N ARG A 247 0.76 -20.67 -23.38
CA ARG A 247 1.56 -20.17 -24.49
C ARG A 247 1.34 -21.01 -25.76
N GLU A 248 1.02 -20.38 -26.88
CA GLU A 248 0.68 -21.06 -28.14
C GLU A 248 1.86 -21.83 -28.73
N ARG A 249 3.06 -21.24 -28.72
CA ARG A 249 4.27 -21.82 -29.29
C ARG A 249 5.32 -22.05 -28.22
N SER A 250 5.78 -23.30 -28.12
CA SER A 250 6.95 -23.65 -27.30
C SER A 250 8.20 -23.03 -27.91
N VAL A 251 8.90 -22.20 -27.14
CA VAL A 251 10.23 -21.67 -27.51
C VAL A 251 11.32 -22.55 -26.87
N LEU A 252 12.55 -22.53 -27.38
CA LEU A 252 13.69 -23.28 -26.79
C LEU A 252 13.84 -23.08 -25.26
N LYS A 253 13.53 -21.87 -24.76
CA LYS A 253 13.50 -21.58 -23.32
C LYS A 253 12.43 -22.37 -22.55
N ASP A 254 11.30 -22.71 -23.16
CA ASP A 254 10.22 -23.47 -22.52
C ASP A 254 10.60 -24.95 -22.31
N TRP A 255 11.55 -25.48 -23.09
CA TRP A 255 12.12 -26.81 -22.88
C TRP A 255 13.04 -26.86 -21.64
N LEU A 256 13.84 -25.80 -21.42
CA LEU A 256 14.75 -25.70 -20.27
C LEU A 256 14.04 -25.35 -18.96
N TYR A 257 12.99 -24.51 -19.02
CA TYR A 257 12.38 -23.90 -17.83
C TYR A 257 10.93 -24.32 -17.59
N GLY A 258 10.37 -25.22 -18.42
CA GLY A 258 8.96 -25.57 -18.39
C GLY A 258 8.08 -24.55 -19.11
N ARG A 259 6.87 -25.00 -19.50
CA ARG A 259 5.90 -24.18 -20.24
C ARG A 259 5.31 -23.12 -19.31
N ARG A 260 5.13 -21.91 -19.84
CA ARG A 260 4.50 -20.81 -19.10
C ARG A 260 2.98 -20.95 -19.12
N GLN A 261 2.38 -20.84 -17.94
CA GLN A 261 0.93 -20.76 -17.75
C GLN A 261 0.58 -19.34 -17.30
N TYR A 262 -0.48 -18.79 -17.86
CA TYR A 262 -1.07 -17.53 -17.47
C TYR A 262 -2.42 -17.81 -16.81
N GLU A 263 -2.65 -17.19 -15.66
CA GLU A 263 -3.89 -17.28 -14.93
C GLU A 263 -4.35 -15.88 -14.57
N ALA A 264 -5.64 -15.62 -14.67
CA ALA A 264 -6.21 -14.35 -14.26
C ALA A 264 -7.57 -14.55 -13.61
N SER A 265 -7.95 -13.62 -12.74
CA SER A 265 -9.29 -13.53 -12.18
C SER A 265 -9.70 -12.06 -12.08
N ALA A 266 -10.96 -11.77 -12.38
CA ALA A 266 -11.51 -10.43 -12.30
C ALA A 266 -12.95 -10.42 -11.79
N TRP A 267 -13.31 -9.35 -11.09
CA TRP A 267 -14.65 -9.15 -10.54
C TRP A 267 -14.92 -7.67 -10.29
N ILE A 268 -16.20 -7.29 -10.31
CA ILE A 268 -16.64 -5.98 -9.84
C ILE A 268 -17.05 -6.12 -8.39
N CYS A 269 -16.40 -5.40 -7.49
CA CYS A 269 -16.74 -5.42 -6.07
C CYS A 269 -18.11 -4.74 -5.85
N PRO A 270 -19.09 -5.41 -5.24
CA PRO A 270 -20.40 -4.82 -4.98
C PRO A 270 -20.34 -3.67 -3.96
N GLY A 271 -19.34 -3.68 -3.06
CA GLY A 271 -19.20 -2.67 -2.01
C GLY A 271 -18.70 -1.31 -2.50
N ASP A 272 -17.71 -1.29 -3.40
CA ASP A 272 -17.10 -0.04 -3.89
C ASP A 272 -17.25 0.20 -5.40
N ARG A 273 -17.89 -0.75 -6.11
CA ARG A 273 -18.19 -0.71 -7.55
C ARG A 273 -16.96 -0.56 -8.44
N ARG A 274 -15.80 -1.00 -7.96
CA ARG A 274 -14.56 -1.04 -8.75
C ARG A 274 -14.31 -2.44 -9.32
N LEU A 275 -13.67 -2.47 -10.48
CA LEU A 275 -13.19 -3.70 -11.10
C LEU A 275 -11.82 -4.03 -10.51
N TYR A 276 -11.71 -5.22 -9.96
CA TYR A 276 -10.46 -5.80 -9.51
C TYR A 276 -10.03 -6.86 -10.51
N CYS A 277 -8.74 -6.93 -10.80
CA CYS A 277 -8.15 -7.97 -11.63
C CYS A 277 -6.84 -8.41 -11.01
N VAL A 278 -6.66 -9.72 -10.91
CA VAL A 278 -5.38 -10.34 -10.56
C VAL A 278 -4.97 -11.21 -11.73
N SER A 279 -3.71 -11.15 -12.11
CA SER A 279 -3.15 -12.08 -13.08
C SER A 279 -1.77 -12.52 -12.64
N ARG A 280 -1.35 -13.72 -13.05
CA ARG A 280 0.00 -14.21 -12.86
C ARG A 280 0.47 -14.99 -14.06
N TRP A 281 1.77 -14.99 -14.28
CA TRP A 281 2.42 -15.98 -15.12
C TRP A 281 3.48 -16.71 -14.31
N THR A 282 3.57 -18.02 -14.52
CA THR A 282 4.54 -18.88 -13.83
C THR A 282 5.16 -19.87 -14.81
N HIS A 283 6.41 -20.25 -14.56
CA HIS A 283 7.00 -21.43 -15.18
C HIS A 283 6.48 -22.69 -14.48
N GLN A 284 5.66 -23.47 -15.17
CA GLN A 284 5.08 -24.69 -14.61
C GLN A 284 6.14 -25.80 -14.60
N GLN A 285 6.66 -26.14 -13.42
CA GLN A 285 7.33 -27.42 -13.19
C GLN A 285 6.32 -28.40 -12.56
N ARG A 286 6.21 -29.62 -13.10
CA ARG A 286 5.28 -30.64 -12.59
C ARG A 286 5.51 -30.86 -11.09
N GLY A 287 4.47 -30.65 -10.28
CA GLY A 287 4.42 -31.04 -8.87
C GLY A 287 5.01 -30.05 -7.86
N GLN A 288 5.38 -28.83 -8.25
CA GLN A 288 5.84 -27.79 -7.30
C GLN A 288 4.84 -26.63 -7.19
N ALA A 289 4.60 -26.20 -5.95
CA ALA A 289 3.93 -24.93 -5.68
C ALA A 289 4.75 -23.79 -6.29
N THR A 290 4.06 -22.84 -6.93
CA THR A 290 4.70 -21.77 -7.71
C THR A 290 5.38 -20.72 -6.81
N GLY A 291 5.03 -20.68 -5.51
CA GLY A 291 5.55 -19.71 -4.55
C GLY A 291 5.03 -18.28 -4.76
N LEU A 292 4.05 -18.11 -5.67
CA LEU A 292 3.35 -16.87 -6.04
C LEU A 292 1.89 -16.88 -5.57
N ASP A 293 1.62 -17.61 -4.51
CA ASP A 293 0.30 -17.69 -3.89
C ASP A 293 0.08 -16.36 -3.18
N ILE A 294 -0.29 -15.30 -3.89
CA ILE A 294 -0.58 -13.97 -3.32
C ILE A 294 -2.07 -13.78 -3.35
N ALA A 295 -2.64 -13.50 -2.18
CA ALA A 295 -4.07 -13.25 -2.06
C ALA A 295 -4.38 -11.76 -2.23
N LEU A 296 -5.46 -11.44 -2.94
CA LEU A 296 -6.01 -10.09 -3.06
C LEU A 296 -7.40 -10.02 -2.43
N SER A 297 -7.60 -9.02 -1.58
CA SER A 297 -8.90 -8.66 -1.01
C SER A 297 -9.28 -7.23 -1.38
N CYS A 298 -10.56 -7.03 -1.73
CA CYS A 298 -11.16 -5.71 -1.98
C CYS A 298 -11.91 -5.20 -0.74
N CYS A 299 -12.98 -5.89 -0.33
CA CYS A 299 -13.80 -5.63 0.85
C CYS A 299 -13.67 -6.76 1.88
N SER A 300 -14.31 -6.61 3.03
CA SER A 300 -14.15 -7.44 4.24
C SER A 300 -14.56 -8.93 4.12
N GLY A 301 -14.82 -9.46 2.92
CA GLY A 301 -15.24 -10.85 2.74
C GLY A 301 -14.64 -11.61 1.57
N LEU A 302 -14.05 -10.95 0.57
CA LEU A 302 -13.46 -11.65 -0.58
C LEU A 302 -11.95 -11.72 -0.46
N GLU A 303 -11.42 -12.92 -0.66
CA GLU A 303 -9.99 -13.18 -0.81
C GLU A 303 -9.84 -14.09 -2.03
N VAL A 304 -9.20 -13.56 -3.08
CA VAL A 304 -8.88 -14.33 -4.29
C VAL A 304 -7.40 -14.67 -4.24
N LEU A 305 -7.13 -15.96 -4.11
CA LEU A 305 -5.80 -16.53 -4.24
C LEU A 305 -5.69 -17.10 -5.66
N LEU A 306 -4.69 -16.64 -6.43
CA LEU A 306 -4.22 -17.40 -7.59
C LEU A 306 -3.21 -18.42 -7.09
#